data_AF-A0A949Y915-F1
#
_entry.id   AF-A0A949Y915-F1
#
_cell.length_a   1.000
_cell.length_b   1.000
_cell.length_c   1.000
_cell.angle_alpha   90.00
_cell.angle_beta   90.00
_cell.angle_gamma   90.00
#
_symmetry.space_group_name_H-M   'P 1'
#
loop_
_entity.id
_entity.type
_entity.pdbx_description
1 polymer ?
#
loop_
_entity_poly.entity_id
_entity_poly.type
_entity_poly.pdbx_seq_one_letter_code
_entity_poly.pdbx_strand_id
1 'polypeptide(L)' 'MPVKEIHQHDYTKGSIRYTIHVEESEAGAMWGTWNCHECNIGGSANKGSNTVDDAVEAARSDLERHHTSNHEV' A
#
# COMPACT_ATOMS: atom_id res chain seq x y z
N MET A 1 10.59 11.22 -12.61
CA MET A 1 9.68 12.27 -12.12
C MET A 1 9.75 12.21 -10.61
N PRO A 2 9.86 13.34 -9.89
CA PRO A 2 9.78 13.33 -8.45
C PRO A 2 8.38 12.85 -8.04
N VAL A 3 8.35 12.01 -7.02
CA VAL A 3 7.12 11.45 -6.44
C VAL A 3 7.07 11.95 -5.00
N LYS A 4 5.91 12.40 -4.56
CA LYS A 4 5.73 12.93 -3.21
C LYS A 4 4.81 12.02 -2.45
N GLU A 5 5.23 11.56 -1.28
CA GLU A 5 4.30 10.92 -0.35
C GLU A 5 3.29 11.97 0.14
N ILE A 6 2.01 11.68 -0.08
CA ILE A 6 0.90 12.57 0.28
C ILE A 6 0.03 11.97 1.39
N HIS A 7 0.13 10.66 1.62
CA HIS A 7 -0.63 10.00 2.66
C HIS A 7 0.10 8.75 3.18
N GLN A 8 -0.04 8.50 4.48
CA GLN A 8 0.42 7.27 5.12
C GLN A 8 -0.72 6.72 5.99
N HIS A 9 -0.95 5.41 5.90
CA HIS A 9 -1.97 4.72 6.66
C HIS A 9 -1.39 3.47 7.34
N ASP A 10 -1.34 3.48 8.66
CA ASP A 10 -0.97 2.29 9.42
C ASP A 10 -2.17 1.34 9.51
N TYR A 11 -1.92 0.08 9.18
CA TYR A 11 -2.94 -0.96 9.07
C TYR A 11 -2.47 -2.21 9.82
N THR A 12 -3.37 -2.83 10.58
CA THR A 12 -3.05 -4.07 11.32
C THR A 12 -4.07 -5.16 10.99
N LYS A 13 -3.58 -6.36 10.68
CA LYS A 13 -4.42 -7.54 10.46
C LYS A 13 -3.90 -8.69 11.31
N GLY A 14 -4.70 -9.13 12.28
CA GLY A 14 -4.25 -10.05 13.32
C GLY A 14 -3.11 -9.44 14.14
N SER A 15 -1.98 -10.15 14.22
CA SER A 15 -0.74 -9.68 14.86
C SER A 15 0.24 -9.00 13.91
N ILE A 16 -0.07 -8.92 12.61
CA ILE A 16 0.84 -8.39 11.59
C ILE A 16 0.55 -6.92 11.33
N ARG A 17 1.61 -6.11 11.28
CA ARG A 17 1.54 -4.67 11.07
C ARG A 17 1.95 -4.35 9.66
N TYR A 18 1.22 -3.41 9.09
CA TYR A 18 1.46 -2.89 7.78
C TYR A 18 1.41 -1.37 7.77
N THR A 19 2.10 -0.78 6.81
CA THR A 19 1.95 0.64 6.50
C THR A 19 1.69 0.77 5.01
N ILE A 20 0.61 1.46 4.65
CA ILE A 20 0.29 1.83 3.27
C ILE A 20 0.78 3.25 3.04
N HIS A 21 1.50 3.47 1.94
CA HIS A 21 1.98 4.78 1.51
C HIS A 21 1.28 5.13 0.20
N VAL A 22 0.81 6.37 0.09
CA VAL A 22 0.28 6.91 -1.16
C VAL A 22 1.23 7.99 -1.66
N GLU A 23 1.70 7.78 -2.88
CA GLU A 23 2.59 8.69 -3.56
C GLU A 23 1.86 9.31 -4.74
N GLU A 24 2.09 10.61 -4.97
CA GLU A 24 1.55 11.37 -6.08
C GLU A 24 2.68 11.83 -7.00
N SER A 25 2.48 11.65 -8.30
CA SER A 25 3.34 12.21 -9.34
C SER A 25 2.93 13.63 -9.71
N GLU A 26 3.84 14.39 -10.33
CA GLU A 26 3.55 15.73 -10.86
C GLU A 26 2.40 15.79 -11.87
N ALA A 27 2.03 14.65 -12.48
CA ALA A 27 0.90 14.53 -13.40
C ALA A 27 -0.45 14.28 -12.69
N GLY A 28 -0.48 14.24 -11.35
CA GLY A 28 -1.66 13.94 -10.53
C GLY A 28 -2.01 12.46 -10.46
N ALA A 29 -1.21 11.58 -11.07
CA ALA A 29 -1.39 10.15 -10.91
C ALA A 29 -0.86 9.72 -9.54
N MET A 30 -1.70 8.99 -8.81
CA MET A 30 -1.39 8.45 -7.48
C MET A 30 -1.21 6.93 -7.54
N TRP A 31 -0.36 6.37 -6.69
CA TRP A 31 -0.30 4.92 -6.46
C TRP A 31 -0.10 4.61 -4.99
N GLY A 32 -0.56 3.43 -4.60
CA GLY A 32 -0.41 2.90 -3.26
C GLY A 32 0.68 1.85 -3.20
N THR A 33 1.58 1.97 -2.24
CA THR A 33 2.52 0.92 -1.83
C THR A 33 2.19 0.48 -0.41
N TRP A 34 2.64 -0.71 -0.03
CA TRP A 34 2.47 -1.22 1.32
C TRP A 34 3.74 -1.90 1.79
N ASN A 35 3.98 -1.87 3.10
CA ASN A 35 5.08 -2.54 3.78
C ASN A 35 4.53 -3.46 4.86
N CYS A 36 5.01 -4.71 4.92
CA CYS A 36 4.81 -5.66 6.02
C CYS A 36 6.02 -5.57 6.95
N HIS A 37 5.81 -5.18 8.21
CA HIS A 37 6.91 -4.96 9.15
C HIS A 37 7.52 -6.26 9.68
N GLU A 38 6.72 -7.32 9.75
CA GLU A 38 7.13 -8.61 10.32
C GLU A 38 7.95 -9.43 9.32
N CYS A 39 7.68 -9.28 8.02
CA CYS A 39 8.45 -9.89 6.95
C CYS A 39 9.52 -8.96 6.37
N ASN A 40 9.48 -7.66 6.70
CA ASN A 40 10.30 -6.62 6.09
C ASN A 40 10.25 -6.66 4.55
N ILE A 41 9.05 -6.83 4.00
CA ILE A 41 8.81 -6.78 2.55
C ILE A 41 7.75 -5.75 2.22
N GLY A 42 7.84 -5.19 1.01
CA GLY A 42 6.84 -4.28 0.49
C GLY A 42 6.28 -4.74 -0.85
N GLY A 43 5.08 -4.26 -1.16
CA GLY A 43 4.42 -4.44 -2.44
C GLY A 43 3.88 -3.11 -2.95
N SER A 44 3.58 -3.08 -4.25
CA SER A 44 2.98 -1.93 -4.89
C SER A 44 1.84 -2.41 -5.77
N ALA A 45 0.67 -1.81 -5.54
CA ALA A 45 -0.42 -1.94 -6.49
C ALA A 45 -0.26 -0.81 -7.51
N ASN A 46 0.40 -1.12 -8.63
CA ASN A 46 0.60 -0.18 -9.73
C ASN A 46 -0.72 0.00 -10.50
N LYS A 47 -1.65 0.74 -9.87
CA LYS A 47 -2.86 1.23 -10.49
C LYS A 47 -2.79 2.73 -10.35
N GLY A 48 -2.62 3.43 -11.47
CA GLY A 48 -2.75 4.88 -11.51
C GLY A 48 -4.14 5.25 -11.02
N SER A 49 -4.21 5.66 -9.76
CA SER A 49 -5.42 6.09 -9.07
C SER A 49 -5.54 7.60 -9.21
N ASN A 50 -6.77 8.08 -9.32
CA ASN A 50 -7.06 9.53 -9.37
C ASN A 50 -7.38 10.09 -7.99
N THR A 51 -7.46 9.23 -6.96
CA THR A 51 -7.76 9.61 -5.58
C THR A 51 -6.87 8.83 -4.60
N VAL A 52 -6.69 9.40 -3.40
CA VAL A 52 -5.97 8.75 -2.29
C VAL A 52 -6.68 7.46 -1.88
N ASP A 53 -8.01 7.48 -1.77
CA ASP A 53 -8.79 6.32 -1.34
C ASP A 53 -8.65 5.15 -2.31
N ASP A 54 -8.69 5.41 -3.62
CA ASP A 54 -8.48 4.36 -4.64
C ASP A 54 -7.07 3.77 -4.55
N ALA A 55 -6.06 4.61 -4.27
CA ALA A 55 -4.68 4.16 -4.10
C ALA A 55 -4.52 3.30 -2.83
N VAL A 56 -5.14 3.70 -1.72
CA VAL A 56 -5.15 2.96 -0.46
C VAL A 56 -5.84 1.61 -0.64
N GLU A 57 -7.03 1.57 -1.25
CA GLU A 57 -7.78 0.33 -1.45
C GLU A 57 -7.06 -0.62 -2.41
N ALA A 58 -6.38 -0.10 -3.44
CA ALA A 58 -5.55 -0.91 -4.32
C ALA A 58 -4.37 -1.55 -3.56
N ALA A 59 -3.64 -0.76 -2.76
CA ALA A 59 -2.55 -1.27 -1.94
C ALA A 59 -3.03 -2.28 -0.90
N ARG A 60 -4.16 -1.99 -0.25
CA ARG A 60 -4.80 -2.87 0.73
C ARG A 60 -5.21 -4.21 0.12
N SER A 61 -5.80 -4.21 -1.07
CA SER A 61 -6.18 -5.46 -1.74
C SER A 61 -4.97 -6.34 -2.09
N ASP A 62 -3.83 -5.75 -2.45
CA ASP A 62 -2.59 -6.48 -2.71
C ASP A 62 -1.95 -7.00 -1.40
N LEU A 63 -1.90 -6.15 -0.37
CA LEU A 63 -1.49 -6.50 0.99
C LEU A 63 -2.31 -7.65 1.55
N GLU A 64 -3.64 -7.64 1.38
CA GLU A 64 -4.52 -8.69 1.90
C GLU A 64 -4.24 -10.04 1.24
N ARG A 65 -3.95 -10.04 -0.08
CA ARG A 65 -3.50 -11.26 -0.79
C ARG A 65 -2.17 -11.77 -0.24
N HIS A 66 -1.22 -10.86 0.03
CA HIS A 66 0.02 -11.21 0.68
C HIS A 66 -0.22 -11.81 2.08
N HIS A 67 -1.09 -11.20 2.88
CA HIS A 67 -1.39 -11.66 4.24
C HIS A 67 -1.94 -13.08 4.23
N THR A 68 -2.97 -13.34 3.42
CA THR A 68 -3.58 -14.68 3.34
C THR A 68 -2.59 -15.73 2.83
N SER A 69 -1.68 -15.36 1.91
CA SER A 69 -0.73 -16.32 1.36
C SER A 69 0.45 -16.65 2.29
N ASN A 70 0.83 -15.72 3.18
CA ASN A 70 2.07 -15.82 3.95
C ASN A 70 1.89 -15.86 5.47
N HIS A 71 0.72 -15.49 5.99
CA HIS A 71 0.48 -15.37 7.44
C HIS A 71 -0.76 -16.12 7.96
N GLU A 72 -1.67 -16.54 7.09
CA GLU A 72 -2.86 -17.33 7.47
C GLU A 72 -2.67 -18.86 7.27
N VAL A 73 -1.42 -19.36 7.29
CA VAL A 73 -1.07 -20.79 7.15
C VAL A 73 -1.02 -21.50 8.50
#